data_AF-A0A1L7G9V5-F1
#
_entry.id   AF-A0A1L7G9V5-F1
#
_cell.length_a   1.000
_cell.length_b   1.000
_cell.length_c   1.000
_cell.angle_alpha   90.00
_cell.angle_beta   90.00
_cell.angle_gamma   90.00
#
_symmetry.space_group_name_H-M   'P 1'
#
loop_
_entity.id
_entity.type
_entity.pdbx_description
1 polymer ?
#
loop_
_entity_poly.entity_id
_entity_poly.type
_entity_poly.pdbx_seq_one_letter_code
_entity_poly.pdbx_strand_id
1 'polypeptide(L)'
;MSEAPQRTRRVFSGVDCSGPVPVEYRFSHARNGNRHLVVVLSHRHAPGGYAWATGQLEDLRSNILWVRDLLDGANTYHLCRGMDFSLEQSVAGLVSHVMNTLALSPDQVTVFGTSEGGSAALFLGLKYGFRNIVAGTPHFRIGTRVKESNPDAARVMMGEPTDQNVHVLDSVLPDLVGSGANPSANIYVLTSPRDPQYQQQTEPFLGHFQGRENFNFVYNESPLITDAGKVTRHHLPVFMGLLNLLVDGIAPRIGMVRNGYDQPKRDTSAIDTYLTQTSQVRGDSFPKPVVRTPAPGERVPANTVRFTGTAVGAVRVSFWEEGKYRGTAPVAPDGTWSWERTDPWPKGKHVVRLFAADANNYQTKRSEVAFTAVEPVYEAAPAYEPVPQPSMPVPQSSVPTPQPPVPAQHLVLTVTVPAAHQQVPGPGVGFAGYAPGAVRVDFHEGGAALGACEVRPDGSWTWEPGWPWNDGDHFVEAIAVDALGNVSPWAAVPFTKLGAYPVPAQDVYFNSVY
;
A
#
# COMPACT_ATOMS: atom_id res chain seq x y z
N MET A 1 -3.65 -14.94 16.87
CA MET A 1 -3.27 -14.56 15.49
C MET A 1 -4.19 -15.34 14.57
N SER A 2 -5.14 -14.68 13.92
CA SER A 2 -5.93 -15.31 12.86
C SER A 2 -4.99 -15.64 11.70
N GLU A 3 -5.00 -16.89 11.23
CA GLU A 3 -4.31 -17.24 9.99
C GLU A 3 -4.72 -16.26 8.89
N ALA A 4 -3.75 -15.62 8.25
CA ALA A 4 -4.01 -14.80 7.09
C ALA A 4 -4.70 -15.69 6.04
N PRO A 5 -5.78 -15.23 5.39
CA PRO A 5 -6.47 -16.03 4.38
C PRO A 5 -5.47 -16.42 3.29
N GLN A 6 -5.49 -17.70 2.90
CA GLN A 6 -4.69 -18.21 1.80
C GLN A 6 -4.90 -17.32 0.57
N ARG A 7 -3.84 -16.59 0.17
CA ARG A 7 -3.83 -15.77 -1.05
C ARG A 7 -4.05 -16.63 -2.30
N THR A 8 -3.77 -17.92 -2.23
CA THR A 8 -3.71 -18.83 -3.36
C THR A 8 -5.09 -19.14 -3.94
N ARG A 9 -5.27 -18.81 -5.22
CA ARG A 9 -6.46 -19.19 -5.97
C ARG A 9 -6.51 -20.70 -6.13
N ARG A 10 -7.71 -21.29 -6.06
CA ARG A 10 -7.91 -22.69 -6.49
C ARG A 10 -7.70 -22.78 -8.00
N VAL A 11 -6.90 -23.75 -8.43
CA VAL A 11 -6.58 -24.01 -9.84
C VAL A 11 -7.03 -25.41 -10.22
N PHE A 12 -7.77 -25.51 -11.32
CA PHE A 12 -8.13 -26.76 -11.99
C PHE A 12 -7.16 -26.99 -13.14
N SER A 13 -6.82 -28.25 -13.43
CA SER A 13 -6.06 -28.64 -14.61
C SER A 13 -6.88 -29.66 -15.39
N GLY A 14 -6.82 -29.61 -16.71
CA GLY A 14 -7.60 -30.50 -17.57
C GLY A 14 -7.05 -30.57 -18.99
N VAL A 15 -7.63 -31.47 -19.77
CA VAL A 15 -7.42 -31.59 -21.21
C VAL A 15 -8.79 -31.48 -21.85
N ASP A 16 -8.95 -30.52 -22.77
CA ASP A 16 -10.14 -30.42 -23.60
C ASP A 16 -9.95 -31.27 -24.86
N CYS A 17 -10.86 -32.21 -25.08
CA CYS A 17 -10.87 -33.09 -26.24
C CYS A 17 -12.12 -32.86 -27.09
N SER A 18 -12.75 -31.68 -26.99
CA SER A 18 -13.95 -31.34 -27.76
C SER A 18 -13.63 -31.00 -29.21
N GLY A 19 -12.41 -30.52 -29.46
CA GLY A 19 -11.87 -30.24 -30.79
C GLY A 19 -11.07 -31.41 -31.40
N PRO A 20 -10.63 -31.27 -32.66
CA PRO A 20 -9.83 -32.27 -33.37
C PRO A 20 -8.44 -32.52 -32.76
N VAL A 21 -7.91 -31.56 -31.98
CA VAL A 21 -6.61 -31.68 -31.30
C VAL A 21 -6.83 -31.45 -29.79
N PRO A 22 -6.40 -32.39 -28.91
CA PRO A 22 -6.51 -32.19 -27.47
C PRO A 22 -5.71 -30.96 -26.99
N VAL A 23 -6.32 -30.14 -26.13
CA VAL A 23 -5.70 -28.92 -25.60
C VAL A 23 -5.61 -28.98 -24.08
N GLU A 24 -4.39 -28.95 -23.56
CA GLU A 24 -4.16 -28.85 -22.12
C GLU A 24 -4.43 -27.44 -21.59
N TYR A 25 -5.11 -27.36 -20.44
CA TYR A 25 -5.44 -26.08 -19.82
C TYR A 25 -5.38 -26.12 -18.30
N ARG A 26 -5.25 -24.91 -17.73
CA ARG A 26 -5.55 -24.62 -16.33
C ARG A 26 -6.62 -23.56 -16.23
N PHE A 27 -7.43 -23.64 -15.19
CA PHE A 27 -8.49 -22.68 -14.95
C PHE A 27 -8.57 -22.26 -13.49
N SER A 28 -8.88 -20.99 -13.23
CA SER A 28 -9.21 -20.47 -11.91
C SER A 28 -10.40 -19.53 -11.98
N HIS A 29 -11.35 -19.70 -11.06
CA HIS A 29 -12.52 -18.83 -10.97
C HIS A 29 -12.15 -17.40 -10.55
N ALA A 30 -12.99 -16.46 -10.98
CA ALA A 30 -12.99 -15.09 -10.50
C ALA A 30 -13.13 -15.00 -8.97
N ARG A 31 -12.49 -13.99 -8.38
CA ARG A 31 -12.72 -13.61 -6.98
C ARG A 31 -13.97 -12.72 -6.93
N ASN A 32 -14.86 -12.97 -5.97
CA ASN A 32 -16.05 -12.16 -5.72
C ASN A 32 -16.96 -11.95 -6.96
N GLY A 33 -17.03 -12.93 -7.87
CA GLY A 33 -18.00 -12.95 -8.96
C GLY A 33 -17.74 -11.98 -10.13
N ASN A 34 -16.52 -11.47 -10.32
CA ASN A 34 -16.20 -10.67 -11.51
C ASN A 34 -16.52 -11.45 -12.80
N ARG A 35 -17.22 -10.78 -13.73
CA ARG A 35 -17.70 -11.37 -15.00
C ARG A 35 -16.78 -11.02 -16.16
N HIS A 36 -15.52 -11.40 -16.05
CA HIS A 36 -14.53 -11.29 -17.11
C HIS A 36 -13.70 -12.58 -17.19
N LEU A 37 -13.25 -12.92 -18.39
CA LEU A 37 -12.35 -14.05 -18.64
C LEU A 37 -11.04 -13.54 -19.24
N VAL A 38 -9.92 -13.81 -18.57
CA VAL A 38 -8.58 -13.60 -19.11
C VAL A 38 -8.05 -14.94 -19.61
N VAL A 39 -7.82 -15.04 -20.91
CA VAL A 39 -7.20 -16.19 -21.56
C VAL A 39 -5.72 -15.92 -21.73
N VAL A 40 -4.89 -16.76 -21.14
CA VAL A 40 -3.42 -16.63 -21.16
C VAL A 40 -2.84 -17.71 -22.06
N LEU A 41 -2.22 -17.28 -23.15
CA LEU A 41 -1.60 -18.17 -24.13
C LEU A 41 -0.12 -18.34 -23.80
N SER A 42 0.32 -19.58 -23.67
CA SER A 42 1.70 -19.89 -23.30
C SER A 42 2.72 -19.61 -24.41
N HIS A 43 3.99 -19.61 -24.02
CA HIS A 43 5.17 -19.59 -24.88
C HIS A 43 6.17 -20.64 -24.37
N ARG A 44 7.22 -20.94 -25.13
CA ARG A 44 8.19 -22.02 -24.88
C ARG A 44 8.99 -21.94 -23.58
N HIS A 45 9.10 -20.76 -23.00
CA HIS A 45 9.80 -20.53 -21.72
C HIS A 45 8.83 -20.49 -20.53
N ALA A 46 7.55 -20.81 -20.73
CA ALA A 46 6.55 -20.84 -19.69
C ALA A 46 6.86 -21.94 -18.66
N PRO A 47 7.01 -21.61 -17.36
CA PRO A 47 7.21 -22.60 -16.31
C PRO A 47 6.08 -23.64 -16.29
N GLY A 48 6.43 -24.91 -16.42
CA GLY A 48 5.47 -26.01 -16.51
C GLY A 48 4.51 -25.95 -17.71
N GLY A 49 4.83 -25.14 -18.73
CA GLY A 49 3.99 -24.93 -19.91
C GLY A 49 2.85 -23.91 -19.74
N TYR A 50 2.74 -23.25 -18.58
CA TYR A 50 1.66 -22.29 -18.31
C TYR A 50 2.24 -20.89 -18.03
N ALA A 51 2.17 -20.00 -19.02
CA ALA A 51 2.72 -18.65 -18.86
C ALA A 51 1.94 -17.88 -17.80
N TRP A 52 2.61 -17.05 -17.00
CA TRP A 52 1.97 -16.21 -15.97
C TRP A 52 1.20 -16.96 -14.88
N ALA A 53 1.44 -18.27 -14.74
CA ALA A 53 0.84 -19.11 -13.70
C ALA A 53 1.69 -19.18 -12.41
N THR A 54 2.69 -18.31 -12.25
CA THR A 54 3.61 -18.28 -11.09
C THR A 54 3.30 -17.14 -10.10
N GLY A 55 2.04 -16.70 -10.06
CA GLY A 55 1.51 -15.76 -9.06
C GLY A 55 1.28 -14.33 -9.55
N GLN A 56 1.78 -13.95 -10.73
CA GLN A 56 1.60 -12.57 -11.24
C GLN A 56 0.12 -12.18 -11.41
N LEU A 57 -0.73 -13.16 -11.73
CA LEU A 57 -2.17 -12.96 -11.94
C LEU A 57 -3.01 -13.33 -10.71
N GLU A 58 -2.39 -13.59 -9.56
CA GLU A 58 -3.07 -14.05 -8.35
C GLU A 58 -4.13 -13.05 -7.87
N ASP A 59 -3.82 -11.75 -8.00
CA ASP A 59 -4.69 -10.66 -7.55
C ASP A 59 -5.68 -10.15 -8.61
N LEU A 60 -5.63 -10.62 -9.86
CA LEU A 60 -6.65 -10.29 -10.84
C LEU A 60 -8.03 -10.77 -10.39
N ARG A 61 -9.07 -9.96 -10.53
CA ARG A 61 -10.40 -10.35 -10.05
C ARG A 61 -11.13 -11.32 -10.98
N SER A 62 -10.72 -11.42 -12.24
CA SER A 62 -11.36 -12.19 -13.32
C SER A 62 -11.22 -13.70 -13.21
N ASN A 63 -12.00 -14.44 -14.00
CA ASN A 63 -11.70 -15.83 -14.33
C ASN A 63 -10.43 -15.87 -15.17
N ILE A 64 -9.60 -16.89 -14.98
CA ILE A 64 -8.36 -17.05 -15.74
C ILE A 64 -8.31 -18.45 -16.35
N LEU A 65 -8.12 -18.50 -17.67
CA LEU A 65 -7.89 -19.72 -18.43
C LEU A 65 -6.47 -19.66 -18.98
N TRP A 66 -5.58 -20.53 -18.51
CA TRP A 66 -4.26 -20.70 -19.10
C TRP A 66 -4.32 -21.85 -20.10
N VAL A 67 -3.91 -21.57 -21.34
CA VAL A 67 -3.83 -22.58 -22.40
C VAL A 67 -2.37 -22.91 -22.64
N ARG A 68 -2.04 -24.20 -22.55
CA ARG A 68 -0.70 -24.72 -22.78
C ARG A 68 -0.50 -25.03 -24.26
N ASP A 69 0.66 -24.66 -24.77
CA ASP A 69 1.17 -24.98 -26.10
C ASP A 69 2.25 -26.04 -25.94
N LEU A 70 1.88 -27.29 -26.14
CA LEU A 70 2.82 -28.40 -26.17
C LEU A 70 2.28 -29.51 -27.07
N LEU A 71 2.39 -29.33 -28.37
CA LEU A 71 1.99 -30.31 -29.36
C LEU A 71 3.22 -31.09 -29.82
N ASP A 72 3.19 -32.42 -29.69
CA ASP A 72 4.32 -33.30 -30.00
C ASP A 72 5.65 -32.86 -29.37
N GLY A 73 5.59 -32.29 -28.15
CA GLY A 73 6.76 -31.80 -27.43
C GLY A 73 7.26 -30.42 -27.86
N ALA A 74 6.55 -29.71 -28.75
CA ALA A 74 6.94 -28.41 -29.25
C ALA A 74 5.89 -27.31 -29.05
N ASN A 75 6.35 -26.05 -29.02
CA ASN A 75 5.51 -24.85 -29.02
C ASN A 75 5.19 -24.43 -30.44
N THR A 76 3.93 -24.54 -30.81
CA THR A 76 3.40 -24.40 -32.17
C THR A 76 2.64 -23.09 -32.38
N TYR A 77 2.84 -22.10 -31.50
CA TYR A 77 2.11 -20.83 -31.50
C TYR A 77 0.59 -21.01 -31.32
N HIS A 78 0.15 -22.16 -30.83
CA HIS A 78 -1.26 -22.57 -30.82
C HIS A 78 -1.88 -22.64 -32.24
N LEU A 79 -1.08 -22.78 -33.30
CA LEU A 79 -1.54 -22.66 -34.68
C LEU A 79 -1.81 -23.99 -35.37
N CYS A 80 -0.77 -24.80 -35.59
CA CYS A 80 -0.85 -25.91 -36.53
C CYS A 80 0.13 -27.06 -36.27
N ARG A 81 -0.17 -28.19 -36.92
CA ARG A 81 0.66 -29.39 -37.01
C ARG A 81 0.79 -29.79 -38.48
N GLY A 82 1.99 -29.86 -39.03
CA GLY A 82 2.18 -30.24 -40.44
C GLY A 82 1.34 -29.43 -41.41
N MET A 83 1.21 -28.12 -41.19
CA MET A 83 0.35 -27.16 -41.90
C MET A 83 -1.16 -27.40 -41.76
N ASP A 84 -1.59 -28.31 -40.90
CA ASP A 84 -3.00 -28.46 -40.47
C ASP A 84 -3.31 -27.52 -39.31
N PHE A 85 -4.18 -26.54 -39.56
CA PHE A 85 -4.63 -25.52 -38.59
C PHE A 85 -5.80 -26.00 -37.72
N SER A 86 -6.04 -27.30 -37.60
CA SER A 86 -7.05 -27.84 -36.68
C SER A 86 -6.73 -27.55 -35.19
N LEU A 87 -5.46 -27.27 -34.85
CA LEU A 87 -5.07 -26.90 -33.49
C LEU A 87 -5.65 -25.55 -33.06
N GLU A 88 -5.52 -24.49 -33.87
CA GLU A 88 -6.06 -23.17 -33.50
C GLU A 88 -7.58 -23.19 -33.31
N GLN A 89 -8.29 -24.02 -34.09
CA GLN A 89 -9.72 -24.25 -33.92
C GLN A 89 -10.04 -24.93 -32.59
N SER A 90 -9.23 -25.89 -32.16
CA SER A 90 -9.39 -26.57 -30.87
C SER A 90 -9.16 -25.60 -29.70
N VAL A 91 -8.15 -24.74 -29.81
CA VAL A 91 -7.88 -23.70 -28.79
C VAL A 91 -9.02 -22.67 -28.73
N ALA A 92 -9.49 -22.18 -29.87
CA ALA A 92 -10.64 -21.28 -29.94
C ALA A 92 -11.93 -21.93 -29.41
N GLY A 93 -12.12 -23.22 -29.70
CA GLY A 93 -13.22 -24.04 -29.19
C GLY A 93 -13.21 -24.12 -27.67
N LEU A 94 -12.08 -24.49 -27.06
CA LEU A 94 -11.90 -24.48 -25.61
C LEU A 94 -12.25 -23.11 -25.00
N VAL A 95 -11.69 -22.02 -25.54
CA VAL A 95 -11.97 -20.67 -25.04
C VAL A 95 -13.47 -20.37 -25.11
N SER A 96 -14.12 -20.70 -26.23
CA SER A 96 -15.56 -20.48 -26.44
C SER A 96 -16.42 -21.31 -25.48
N HIS A 97 -16.09 -22.58 -25.27
CA HIS A 97 -16.80 -23.44 -24.30
C HIS A 97 -16.70 -22.89 -22.88
N VAL A 98 -15.49 -22.48 -22.44
CA VAL A 98 -15.28 -21.90 -21.10
C VAL A 98 -16.05 -20.58 -20.97
N MET A 99 -15.94 -19.69 -21.95
CA MET A 99 -16.68 -18.42 -22.00
C MET A 99 -18.19 -18.65 -21.88
N ASN A 100 -18.75 -19.55 -22.69
CA ASN A 100 -20.19 -19.86 -22.70
C ASN A 100 -20.65 -20.51 -21.38
N THR A 101 -19.84 -21.41 -20.81
CA THR A 101 -20.14 -22.05 -19.51
C THR A 101 -20.16 -21.03 -18.36
N LEU A 102 -19.34 -19.99 -18.45
CA LEU A 102 -19.36 -18.84 -17.52
C LEU A 102 -20.47 -17.83 -17.85
N ALA A 103 -21.30 -18.09 -18.86
CA ALA A 103 -22.31 -17.20 -19.40
C ALA A 103 -21.74 -15.82 -19.79
N LEU A 104 -20.52 -15.77 -20.34
CA LEU A 104 -19.87 -14.54 -20.79
C LEU A 104 -20.07 -14.34 -22.30
N SER A 105 -19.92 -13.10 -22.75
CA SER A 105 -19.84 -12.74 -24.18
C SER A 105 -18.40 -12.44 -24.60
N PRO A 106 -18.08 -12.39 -25.91
CA PRO A 106 -16.75 -11.99 -26.39
C PRO A 106 -16.29 -10.61 -25.89
N ASP A 107 -17.23 -9.71 -25.56
CA ASP A 107 -16.96 -8.40 -24.95
C ASP A 107 -16.32 -8.48 -23.56
N GLN A 108 -16.48 -9.61 -22.89
CA GLN A 108 -15.98 -9.88 -21.54
C GLN A 108 -14.76 -10.81 -21.54
N VAL A 109 -14.07 -10.91 -22.69
CA VAL A 109 -12.86 -11.73 -22.86
C VAL A 109 -11.66 -10.85 -23.16
N THR A 110 -10.56 -11.12 -22.47
CA THR A 110 -9.22 -10.63 -22.82
C THR A 110 -8.34 -11.81 -23.19
N VAL A 111 -7.87 -11.86 -24.43
CA VAL A 111 -6.79 -12.77 -24.83
C VAL A 111 -5.44 -12.08 -24.61
N PHE A 112 -4.55 -12.77 -23.91
CA PHE A 112 -3.29 -12.23 -23.44
C PHE A 112 -2.14 -13.20 -23.67
N GLY A 113 -1.00 -12.67 -24.10
CA GLY A 113 0.24 -13.43 -24.15
C GLY A 113 1.44 -12.57 -24.48
N THR A 114 2.62 -13.17 -24.40
CA THR A 114 3.91 -12.56 -24.75
C THR A 114 4.67 -13.45 -25.73
N SER A 115 5.45 -12.85 -26.64
CA SER A 115 6.22 -13.58 -27.67
C SER A 115 5.32 -14.49 -28.52
N GLU A 116 5.53 -15.81 -28.48
CA GLU A 116 4.68 -16.79 -29.18
C GLU A 116 3.21 -16.66 -28.77
N GLY A 117 2.94 -16.58 -27.46
CA GLY A 117 1.60 -16.37 -26.93
C GLY A 117 1.01 -15.00 -27.27
N GLY A 118 1.85 -13.98 -27.46
CA GLY A 118 1.41 -12.65 -27.89
C GLY A 118 0.96 -12.65 -29.36
N SER A 119 1.66 -13.41 -30.18
CA SER A 119 1.31 -13.64 -31.59
C SER A 119 0.00 -14.44 -31.69
N ALA A 120 -0.13 -15.49 -30.87
CA ALA A 120 -1.35 -16.28 -30.77
C ALA A 120 -2.53 -15.45 -30.24
N ALA A 121 -2.30 -14.53 -29.31
CA ALA A 121 -3.34 -13.65 -28.76
C ALA A 121 -3.88 -12.70 -29.84
N LEU A 122 -3.00 -12.11 -30.65
CA LEU A 122 -3.41 -11.33 -31.82
C LEU A 122 -4.20 -12.18 -32.81
N PHE A 123 -3.66 -13.34 -33.19
CA PHE A 123 -4.30 -14.21 -34.16
C PHE A 123 -5.70 -14.65 -33.72
N LEU A 124 -5.82 -15.26 -32.54
CA LEU A 124 -7.10 -15.75 -32.02
C LEU A 124 -8.07 -14.60 -31.75
N GLY A 125 -7.59 -13.50 -31.17
CA GLY A 125 -8.42 -12.34 -30.87
C GLY A 125 -9.04 -11.71 -32.12
N LEU A 126 -8.24 -11.55 -33.18
CA LEU A 126 -8.70 -10.97 -34.44
C LEU A 126 -9.58 -11.93 -35.24
N LYS A 127 -9.21 -13.21 -35.31
CA LYS A 127 -9.94 -14.21 -36.10
C LYS A 127 -11.27 -14.62 -35.47
N TYR A 128 -11.33 -14.77 -34.15
CA TYR A 128 -12.50 -15.29 -33.43
C TYR A 128 -13.32 -14.23 -32.68
N GLY A 129 -12.99 -12.96 -32.82
CA GLY A 129 -13.85 -11.86 -32.36
C GLY A 129 -13.77 -11.54 -30.86
N PHE A 130 -12.70 -11.92 -30.17
CA PHE A 130 -12.53 -11.53 -28.75
C PHE A 130 -12.25 -10.03 -28.62
N ARG A 131 -12.91 -9.37 -27.65
CA ARG A 131 -12.95 -7.91 -27.59
C ARG A 131 -11.62 -7.28 -27.19
N ASN A 132 -10.87 -7.88 -26.28
CA ASN A 132 -9.63 -7.29 -25.77
C ASN A 132 -8.44 -8.19 -26.10
N ILE A 133 -7.41 -7.61 -26.70
CA ILE A 133 -6.22 -8.33 -27.15
C ILE A 133 -4.99 -7.63 -26.57
N VAL A 134 -4.25 -8.32 -25.72
CA VAL A 134 -3.02 -7.80 -25.12
C VAL A 134 -1.84 -8.67 -25.54
N ALA A 135 -0.99 -8.13 -26.40
CA ALA A 135 0.14 -8.84 -27.00
C ALA A 135 1.46 -8.16 -26.66
N GLY A 136 2.28 -8.84 -25.86
CA GLY A 136 3.67 -8.45 -25.63
C GLY A 136 4.58 -9.03 -26.69
N THR A 137 5.44 -8.20 -27.29
CA THR A 137 6.51 -8.61 -28.23
C THR A 137 6.08 -9.67 -29.26
N PRO A 138 4.97 -9.47 -30.00
CA PRO A 138 4.48 -10.46 -30.96
C PRO A 138 5.44 -10.66 -32.14
N HIS A 139 5.50 -11.89 -32.63
CA HIS A 139 6.17 -12.26 -33.87
C HIS A 139 5.16 -12.28 -35.01
N PHE A 140 5.34 -11.41 -36.01
CA PHE A 140 4.50 -11.41 -37.21
C PHE A 140 4.99 -12.41 -38.27
N ARG A 141 6.31 -12.56 -38.41
CA ARG A 141 6.92 -13.55 -39.31
C ARG A 141 7.15 -14.86 -38.56
N ILE A 142 6.07 -15.59 -38.30
CA ILE A 142 6.06 -16.80 -37.48
C ILE A 142 6.91 -17.92 -38.10
N GLY A 143 6.78 -18.14 -39.41
CA GLY A 143 7.52 -19.18 -40.15
C GLY A 143 9.02 -18.95 -40.12
N THR A 144 9.47 -17.73 -40.43
CA THR A 144 10.88 -17.34 -40.34
C THR A 144 11.37 -17.50 -38.91
N ARG A 145 10.61 -16.97 -37.94
CA ARG A 145 11.00 -16.98 -36.53
C ARG A 145 11.16 -18.39 -35.97
N VAL A 146 10.21 -19.28 -36.24
CA VAL A 146 10.26 -20.66 -35.73
C VAL A 146 11.39 -21.44 -36.40
N LYS A 147 11.61 -21.28 -37.71
CA LYS A 147 12.71 -21.91 -38.44
C LYS A 147 14.08 -21.53 -37.88
N GLU A 148 14.29 -20.27 -37.52
CA GLU A 148 15.58 -19.79 -37.01
C GLU A 148 15.84 -20.16 -35.56
N SER A 149 14.81 -20.24 -34.72
CA SER A 149 14.98 -20.26 -33.27
C SER A 149 14.47 -21.50 -32.55
N ASN A 150 13.66 -22.30 -33.24
CA ASN A 150 13.13 -23.54 -32.73
C ASN A 150 12.91 -24.55 -33.87
N PRO A 151 13.97 -25.14 -34.42
CA PRO A 151 13.88 -26.08 -35.55
C PRO A 151 12.98 -27.29 -35.28
N ASP A 152 12.83 -27.71 -34.02
CA ASP A 152 11.94 -28.81 -33.64
C ASP A 152 10.47 -28.40 -33.78
N ALA A 153 10.10 -27.20 -33.28
CA ALA A 153 8.77 -26.64 -33.53
C ALA A 153 8.53 -26.38 -35.02
N ALA A 154 9.56 -25.95 -35.77
CA ALA A 154 9.46 -25.76 -37.20
C ALA A 154 9.07 -27.06 -37.92
N ARG A 155 9.67 -28.20 -37.54
CA ARG A 155 9.30 -29.53 -38.06
C ARG A 155 7.90 -29.96 -37.65
N VAL A 156 7.49 -29.71 -36.40
CA VAL A 156 6.12 -30.05 -35.95
C VAL A 156 5.08 -29.20 -36.69
N MET A 157 5.31 -27.90 -36.85
CA MET A 157 4.37 -26.99 -37.50
C MET A 157 4.31 -27.18 -39.02
N MET A 158 5.43 -27.40 -39.69
CA MET A 158 5.51 -27.42 -41.16
C MET A 158 5.63 -28.83 -41.76
N GLY A 159 5.91 -29.85 -40.96
CA GLY A 159 6.43 -31.12 -41.45
C GLY A 159 7.84 -30.89 -42.02
N GLU A 160 7.93 -30.73 -43.34
CA GLU A 160 9.14 -30.27 -44.02
C GLU A 160 9.20 -28.72 -44.04
N PRO A 161 10.22 -28.07 -43.46
CA PRO A 161 10.34 -26.61 -43.39
C PRO A 161 10.74 -25.94 -44.73
N THR A 162 9.94 -26.17 -45.77
CA THR A 162 10.11 -25.56 -47.10
C THR A 162 9.89 -24.04 -47.07
N ASP A 163 10.47 -23.32 -48.04
CA ASP A 163 10.29 -21.87 -48.14
C ASP A 163 8.81 -21.49 -48.38
N GLN A 164 8.04 -22.35 -49.04
CA GLN A 164 6.60 -22.19 -49.19
C GLN A 164 5.88 -22.26 -47.84
N ASN A 165 6.18 -23.24 -47.00
CA ASN A 165 5.56 -23.38 -45.68
C ASN A 165 5.93 -22.23 -44.75
N VAL A 166 7.20 -21.79 -44.81
CA VAL A 166 7.67 -20.60 -44.10
C VAL A 166 6.87 -19.36 -44.54
N HIS A 167 6.72 -19.16 -45.85
CA HIS A 167 5.98 -18.03 -46.39
C HIS A 167 4.51 -18.04 -45.96
N VAL A 168 3.85 -19.19 -45.99
CA VAL A 168 2.46 -19.32 -45.50
C VAL A 168 2.36 -18.91 -44.04
N LEU A 169 3.22 -19.44 -43.16
CA LEU A 169 3.19 -19.08 -41.73
C LEU A 169 3.55 -17.61 -41.48
N ASP A 170 4.44 -17.04 -42.27
CA ASP A 170 4.79 -15.61 -42.19
C ASP A 170 3.65 -14.68 -42.64
N SER A 171 2.70 -15.17 -43.44
CA SER A 171 1.59 -14.36 -43.93
C SER A 171 0.39 -14.37 -42.97
N VAL A 172 0.20 -15.45 -42.19
CA VAL A 172 -0.98 -15.68 -41.33
C VAL A 172 -1.36 -14.46 -40.49
N LEU A 173 -0.40 -13.86 -39.75
CA LEU A 173 -0.70 -12.75 -38.86
C LEU A 173 -0.73 -11.39 -39.60
N PRO A 174 0.26 -11.03 -40.45
CA PRO A 174 0.21 -9.81 -41.24
C PRO A 174 -1.05 -9.65 -42.08
N ASP A 175 -1.48 -10.71 -42.77
CA ASP A 175 -2.66 -10.70 -43.63
C ASP A 175 -3.93 -10.54 -42.79
N LEU A 176 -4.02 -11.22 -41.65
CA LEU A 176 -5.15 -11.09 -40.75
C LEU A 176 -5.28 -9.67 -40.18
N VAL A 177 -4.18 -9.05 -39.75
CA VAL A 177 -4.20 -7.66 -39.27
C VAL A 177 -4.61 -6.71 -40.40
N GLY A 178 -3.97 -6.85 -41.57
CA GLY A 178 -4.19 -6.01 -42.75
C GLY A 178 -5.58 -6.14 -43.37
N SER A 179 -6.25 -7.28 -43.18
CA SER A 179 -7.62 -7.51 -43.65
C SER A 179 -8.69 -6.66 -42.94
N GLY A 180 -8.35 -6.04 -41.80
CA GLY A 180 -9.33 -5.32 -40.99
C GLY A 180 -10.20 -6.22 -40.08
N ALA A 181 -9.84 -7.50 -39.92
CA ALA A 181 -10.57 -8.44 -39.06
C ALA A 181 -10.80 -7.90 -37.64
N ASN A 182 -11.97 -8.21 -37.07
CA ASN A 182 -12.44 -7.74 -35.77
C ASN A 182 -12.20 -6.22 -35.55
N PRO A 183 -12.93 -5.34 -36.28
CA PRO A 183 -12.72 -3.90 -36.22
C PRO A 183 -13.02 -3.28 -34.86
N SER A 184 -13.84 -3.95 -34.04
CA SER A 184 -14.20 -3.53 -32.68
C SER A 184 -13.17 -3.90 -31.61
N ALA A 185 -12.14 -4.69 -31.94
CA ALA A 185 -11.14 -5.14 -30.96
C ALA A 185 -10.37 -3.97 -30.35
N ASN A 186 -10.19 -4.01 -29.03
CA ASN A 186 -9.20 -3.22 -28.32
C ASN A 186 -7.85 -3.95 -28.40
N ILE A 187 -6.91 -3.42 -29.16
CA ILE A 187 -5.62 -4.07 -29.44
C ILE A 187 -4.54 -3.31 -28.70
N TYR A 188 -3.78 -4.01 -27.85
CA TYR A 188 -2.66 -3.46 -27.10
C TYR A 188 -1.39 -4.23 -27.46
N VAL A 189 -0.46 -3.58 -28.16
CA VAL A 189 0.85 -4.15 -28.48
C VAL A 189 1.92 -3.47 -27.65
N LEU A 190 2.68 -4.26 -26.89
CA LEU A 190 3.72 -3.77 -25.98
C LEU A 190 5.08 -4.31 -26.40
N THR A 191 6.02 -3.44 -26.72
CA THR A 191 7.36 -3.84 -27.21
C THR A 191 8.44 -2.81 -26.83
N SER A 192 9.65 -2.94 -27.36
CA SER A 192 10.78 -2.06 -27.10
C SER A 192 11.66 -1.87 -28.33
N PRO A 193 12.23 -0.67 -28.57
CA PRO A 193 13.29 -0.47 -29.59
C PRO A 193 14.50 -1.35 -29.33
N ARG A 194 14.70 -1.72 -28.05
CA ARG A 194 15.85 -2.47 -27.58
C ARG A 194 15.62 -3.98 -27.68
N ASP A 195 14.43 -4.43 -28.06
CA ASP A 195 14.20 -5.83 -28.40
C ASP A 195 14.92 -6.14 -29.73
N PRO A 196 15.89 -7.07 -29.76
CA PRO A 196 16.58 -7.43 -31.00
C PRO A 196 15.63 -7.88 -32.11
N GLN A 197 14.43 -8.34 -31.76
CA GLN A 197 13.43 -8.82 -32.71
C GLN A 197 12.53 -7.72 -33.26
N TYR A 198 12.48 -6.55 -32.61
CA TYR A 198 11.50 -5.49 -32.92
C TYR A 198 11.53 -5.08 -34.40
N GLN A 199 12.72 -4.80 -34.94
CA GLN A 199 12.90 -4.33 -36.33
C GLN A 199 12.45 -5.36 -37.38
N GLN A 200 12.50 -6.65 -37.04
CA GLN A 200 12.13 -7.72 -37.96
C GLN A 200 10.68 -8.18 -37.78
N GLN A 201 10.20 -8.15 -36.53
CA GLN A 201 8.96 -8.81 -36.15
C GLN A 201 7.80 -7.85 -35.95
N THR A 202 8.00 -6.63 -35.47
CA THR A 202 6.88 -5.73 -35.12
C THR A 202 6.88 -4.48 -35.98
N GLU A 203 8.02 -3.79 -36.08
CA GLU A 203 8.14 -2.51 -36.79
C GLU A 203 7.59 -2.53 -38.22
N PRO A 204 7.91 -3.54 -39.07
CA PRO A 204 7.47 -3.52 -40.47
C PRO A 204 5.95 -3.62 -40.64
N PHE A 205 5.24 -4.07 -39.60
CA PHE A 205 3.81 -4.39 -39.66
C PHE A 205 2.94 -3.37 -38.91
N LEU A 206 3.54 -2.36 -38.26
CA LEU A 206 2.78 -1.32 -37.55
C LEU A 206 1.83 -0.57 -38.49
N GLY A 207 2.22 -0.42 -39.76
CA GLY A 207 1.37 0.19 -40.80
C GLY A 207 0.05 -0.55 -41.03
N HIS A 208 -0.03 -1.86 -40.75
CA HIS A 208 -1.25 -2.64 -40.94
C HIS A 208 -2.36 -2.27 -39.94
N PHE A 209 -2.02 -1.55 -38.86
CA PHE A 209 -2.99 -1.06 -37.88
C PHE A 209 -3.51 0.35 -38.20
N GLN A 210 -3.04 0.99 -39.29
CA GLN A 210 -3.53 2.31 -39.69
C GLN A 210 -5.06 2.30 -39.86
N GLY A 211 -5.72 3.33 -39.35
CA GLY A 211 -7.18 3.46 -39.39
C GLY A 211 -7.93 2.72 -38.27
N ARG A 212 -7.25 1.93 -37.43
CA ARG A 212 -7.88 1.30 -36.25
C ARG A 212 -7.83 2.24 -35.05
N GLU A 213 -8.96 2.85 -34.70
CA GLU A 213 -9.06 3.74 -33.53
C GLU A 213 -8.75 3.05 -32.18
N ASN A 214 -9.00 1.74 -32.10
CA ASN A 214 -8.81 0.95 -30.89
C ASN A 214 -7.43 0.27 -30.83
N PHE A 215 -6.50 0.65 -31.71
CA PHE A 215 -5.11 0.18 -31.66
C PHE A 215 -4.28 1.04 -30.70
N ASN A 216 -3.56 0.36 -29.83
CA ASN A 216 -2.75 0.94 -28.78
C ASN A 216 -1.36 0.31 -28.81
N PHE A 217 -0.33 1.13 -28.73
CA PHE A 217 1.06 0.71 -28.85
C PHE A 217 1.90 1.32 -27.74
N VAL A 218 2.56 0.48 -26.95
CA VAL A 218 3.44 0.92 -25.85
C VAL A 218 4.88 0.55 -26.18
N TYR A 219 5.72 1.57 -26.25
CA TYR A 219 7.12 1.47 -26.62
C TYR A 219 8.03 1.80 -25.44
N ASN A 220 8.64 0.78 -24.84
CA ASN A 220 9.49 0.97 -23.67
C ASN A 220 10.95 1.14 -24.06
N GLU A 221 11.49 2.33 -23.82
CA GLU A 221 12.82 2.77 -24.26
C GLU A 221 13.90 2.62 -23.19
N SER A 222 13.59 1.93 -22.09
CA SER A 222 14.52 1.76 -20.99
C SER A 222 15.88 1.26 -21.47
N PRO A 223 16.98 1.96 -21.10
CA PRO A 223 18.33 1.49 -21.40
C PRO A 223 18.69 0.19 -20.67
N LEU A 224 17.85 -0.25 -19.72
CA LEU A 224 18.03 -1.48 -18.96
C LEU A 224 17.46 -2.72 -19.68
N ILE A 225 16.69 -2.51 -20.75
CA ILE A 225 16.26 -3.59 -21.65
C ILE A 225 17.44 -3.99 -22.53
N THR A 226 17.88 -5.24 -22.38
CA THR A 226 19.03 -5.80 -23.13
C THR A 226 18.67 -7.05 -23.92
N ASP A 227 17.47 -7.59 -23.73
CA ASP A 227 16.99 -8.83 -24.33
C ASP A 227 15.44 -8.90 -24.24
N ALA A 228 14.85 -9.79 -25.02
CA ALA A 228 13.40 -9.99 -25.09
C ALA A 228 12.75 -10.38 -23.74
N GLY A 229 13.47 -11.12 -22.89
CA GLY A 229 13.00 -11.48 -21.56
C GLY A 229 12.85 -10.25 -20.66
N LYS A 230 13.79 -9.29 -20.76
CA LYS A 230 13.70 -8.01 -20.06
C LYS A 230 12.60 -7.11 -20.59
N VAL A 231 12.24 -7.17 -21.88
CA VAL A 231 11.11 -6.39 -22.41
C VAL A 231 9.83 -6.72 -21.63
N THR A 232 9.54 -8.01 -21.44
CA THR A 232 8.36 -8.45 -20.68
C THR A 232 8.39 -7.96 -19.22
N ARG A 233 9.56 -8.01 -18.57
CA ARG A 233 9.70 -7.55 -17.17
C ARG A 233 9.47 -6.04 -17.02
N HIS A 234 10.00 -5.23 -17.94
CA HIS A 234 9.81 -3.77 -17.90
C HIS A 234 8.37 -3.36 -18.24
N HIS A 235 7.66 -4.18 -19.01
CA HIS A 235 6.23 -4.01 -19.27
C HIS A 235 5.32 -4.62 -18.21
N LEU A 236 5.84 -5.37 -17.23
CA LEU A 236 5.02 -6.04 -16.21
C LEU A 236 4.02 -5.09 -15.53
N PRO A 237 4.40 -3.87 -15.08
CA PRO A 237 3.44 -2.94 -14.49
C PRO A 237 2.35 -2.51 -15.48
N VAL A 238 2.71 -2.31 -16.75
CA VAL A 238 1.76 -1.92 -17.81
C VAL A 238 0.79 -3.06 -18.11
N PHE A 239 1.29 -4.30 -18.24
CA PHE A 239 0.43 -5.47 -18.41
C PHE A 239 -0.55 -5.62 -17.25
N MET A 240 -0.09 -5.49 -16.00
CA MET A 240 -0.97 -5.63 -14.84
C MET A 240 -1.99 -4.49 -14.77
N GLY A 241 -1.58 -3.25 -15.03
CA GLY A 241 -2.50 -2.10 -15.09
C GLY A 241 -3.57 -2.29 -16.17
N LEU A 242 -3.16 -2.63 -17.39
CA LEU A 242 -4.08 -2.89 -18.51
C LEU A 242 -5.03 -4.04 -18.19
N LEU A 243 -4.54 -5.18 -17.69
CA LEU A 243 -5.40 -6.31 -17.37
C LEU A 243 -6.42 -5.95 -16.28
N ASN A 244 -6.04 -5.22 -15.23
CA ASN A 244 -6.98 -4.77 -14.20
C ASN A 244 -8.06 -3.84 -14.77
N LEU A 245 -7.68 -2.86 -15.60
CA LEU A 245 -8.63 -1.96 -16.26
C LEU A 245 -9.62 -2.76 -17.14
N LEU A 246 -9.10 -3.65 -17.99
CA LEU A 246 -9.94 -4.43 -18.90
C LEU A 246 -10.89 -5.37 -18.15
N VAL A 247 -10.42 -5.98 -17.05
CA VAL A 247 -11.23 -6.84 -16.18
C VAL A 247 -12.36 -6.08 -15.48
N ASP A 248 -12.17 -4.80 -15.23
CA ASP A 248 -13.20 -3.90 -14.69
C ASP A 248 -14.03 -3.22 -15.81
N GLY A 249 -13.87 -3.64 -17.07
CA GLY A 249 -14.63 -3.13 -18.21
C GLY A 249 -14.12 -1.79 -18.76
N ILE A 250 -12.95 -1.33 -18.32
CA ILE A 250 -12.32 -0.10 -18.76
C ILE A 250 -11.31 -0.43 -19.88
N ALA A 251 -11.63 -0.03 -21.11
CA ALA A 251 -10.76 -0.19 -22.27
C ALA A 251 -10.06 1.13 -22.60
N PRO A 252 -8.83 1.37 -22.08
CA PRO A 252 -8.16 2.64 -22.28
C PRO A 252 -7.69 2.82 -23.74
N ARG A 253 -8.00 3.98 -24.33
CA ARG A 253 -7.42 4.42 -25.61
C ARG A 253 -6.14 5.21 -25.32
N ILE A 254 -5.04 4.50 -25.10
CA ILE A 254 -3.72 5.11 -24.83
C ILE A 254 -3.01 5.59 -26.10
N GLY A 255 -3.41 5.10 -27.29
CA GLY A 255 -2.76 5.44 -28.55
C GLY A 255 -1.32 4.91 -28.62
N MET A 256 -0.41 5.69 -29.20
CA MET A 256 1.01 5.35 -29.33
C MET A 256 1.81 6.09 -28.26
N VAL A 257 2.35 5.36 -27.29
CA VAL A 257 3.06 5.95 -26.13
C VAL A 257 4.48 5.41 -26.01
N ARG A 258 5.39 6.28 -25.58
CA ARG A 258 6.77 5.94 -25.23
C ARG A 258 6.92 6.01 -23.70
N ASN A 259 7.64 5.07 -23.10
CA ASN A 259 7.93 5.05 -21.67
C ASN A 259 9.31 4.44 -21.39
N GLY A 260 9.64 4.15 -20.12
CA GLY A 260 10.94 3.60 -19.75
C GLY A 260 12.06 4.64 -19.68
N TYR A 261 11.79 5.80 -19.10
CA TYR A 261 12.77 6.89 -18.97
C TYR A 261 13.77 6.67 -17.82
N ASP A 262 14.21 5.43 -17.62
CA ASP A 262 15.11 5.06 -16.53
C ASP A 262 16.46 5.77 -16.68
N GLN A 263 16.93 6.37 -15.58
CA GLN A 263 18.21 7.05 -15.51
C GLN A 263 19.08 6.35 -14.45
N PRO A 264 19.66 5.17 -14.75
CA PRO A 264 20.38 4.37 -13.76
C PRO A 264 21.64 5.05 -13.19
N LYS A 265 22.11 6.11 -13.85
CA LYS A 265 23.26 6.93 -13.42
C LYS A 265 22.85 8.29 -12.87
N ARG A 266 21.56 8.52 -12.61
CA ARG A 266 21.09 9.78 -12.05
C ARG A 266 21.68 9.98 -10.66
N ASP A 267 22.27 11.14 -10.43
CA ASP A 267 22.72 11.54 -9.10
C ASP A 267 21.51 11.74 -8.17
N THR A 268 21.54 11.07 -7.03
CA THR A 268 20.50 11.10 -5.98
C THR A 268 21.00 11.76 -4.69
N SER A 269 22.25 12.24 -4.65
CA SER A 269 22.87 12.83 -3.47
C SER A 269 22.08 14.01 -2.87
N ALA A 270 21.41 14.80 -3.71
CA ALA A 270 20.60 15.93 -3.27
C ALA A 270 19.38 15.51 -2.44
N ILE A 271 18.65 14.48 -2.87
CA ILE A 271 17.50 13.98 -2.10
C ILE A 271 17.96 13.24 -0.84
N ASP A 272 19.08 12.51 -0.90
CA ASP A 272 19.67 11.86 0.27
C ASP A 272 20.07 12.90 1.34
N THR A 273 20.68 14.02 0.91
CA THR A 273 21.04 15.14 1.78
C THR A 273 19.80 15.76 2.41
N TYR A 274 18.77 16.07 1.61
CA TYR A 274 17.52 16.61 2.09
C TYR A 274 16.87 15.70 3.14
N LEU A 275 16.68 14.42 2.81
CA LEU A 275 16.06 13.43 3.71
C LEU A 275 16.88 13.26 5.00
N THR A 276 18.21 13.32 4.91
CA THR A 276 19.09 13.26 6.10
C THR A 276 18.95 14.49 6.98
N GLN A 277 18.86 15.69 6.39
CA GLN A 277 18.74 16.95 7.12
C GLN A 277 17.36 17.15 7.75
N THR A 278 16.29 16.72 7.06
CA THR A 278 14.92 16.89 7.51
C THR A 278 14.38 15.70 8.30
N SER A 279 15.09 14.56 8.33
CA SER A 279 14.67 13.42 9.15
C SER A 279 14.66 13.81 10.62
N GLN A 280 13.47 13.75 11.22
CA GLN A 280 13.34 13.88 12.67
C GLN A 280 13.98 12.69 13.39
N VAL A 281 14.22 11.55 12.75
CA VAL A 281 14.89 10.41 13.37
C VAL A 281 16.40 10.49 13.11
N ARG A 282 17.17 10.77 14.16
CA ARG A 282 18.64 10.96 14.11
C ARG A 282 19.38 9.63 14.26
N GLY A 283 19.12 8.68 13.34
CA GLY A 283 19.95 7.50 13.08
C GLY A 283 20.70 6.90 14.28
N ASP A 284 22.01 6.69 14.11
CA ASP A 284 22.92 6.23 15.17
C ASP A 284 23.62 7.38 15.90
N SER A 285 23.46 8.62 15.41
CA SER A 285 23.98 9.83 16.06
C SER A 285 23.18 10.22 17.31
N PHE A 286 21.96 9.69 17.48
CA PHE A 286 21.16 9.83 18.69
C PHE A 286 20.80 8.43 19.25
N PRO A 287 21.55 7.93 20.26
CA PRO A 287 21.44 6.55 20.72
C PRO A 287 20.07 6.25 21.32
N LYS A 288 19.56 5.04 21.07
CA LYS A 288 18.27 4.58 21.60
C LYS A 288 18.22 4.62 23.13
N PRO A 289 17.05 4.88 23.74
CA PRO A 289 16.90 4.73 25.18
C PRO A 289 17.12 3.28 25.59
N VAL A 290 17.88 3.09 26.67
CA VAL A 290 18.13 1.79 27.31
C VAL A 290 17.19 1.65 28.48
N VAL A 291 16.40 0.58 28.50
CA VAL A 291 15.54 0.22 29.65
C VAL A 291 16.35 -0.67 30.59
N ARG A 292 16.44 -0.27 31.86
CA ARG A 292 17.08 -1.03 32.94
C ARG A 292 16.07 -1.88 33.69
N THR A 293 14.92 -1.30 34.04
CA THR A 293 13.80 -2.01 34.66
C THR A 293 12.51 -1.66 33.89
N PRO A 294 11.58 -2.60 33.73
CA PRO A 294 11.78 -4.05 33.86
C PRO A 294 12.81 -4.57 32.85
N ALA A 295 13.58 -5.60 33.22
CA ALA A 295 14.45 -6.30 32.31
C ALA A 295 13.63 -7.15 31.30
N PRO A 296 14.17 -7.46 30.10
CA PRO A 296 13.47 -8.30 29.14
C PRO A 296 13.06 -9.66 29.73
N GLY A 297 11.75 -9.94 29.73
CA GLY A 297 11.15 -11.16 30.27
C GLY A 297 10.88 -11.15 31.78
N GLU A 298 11.18 -10.05 32.48
CA GLU A 298 10.99 -9.94 33.93
C GLU A 298 9.53 -10.09 34.33
N ARG A 299 9.27 -10.71 35.48
CA ARG A 299 7.95 -10.86 36.09
C ARG A 299 7.84 -9.88 37.26
N VAL A 300 6.98 -8.88 37.14
CA VAL A 300 6.87 -7.78 38.11
C VAL A 300 5.42 -7.65 38.59
N PRO A 301 5.13 -7.43 39.87
CA PRO A 301 3.77 -7.16 40.34
C PRO A 301 3.12 -6.01 39.58
N ALA A 302 1.87 -6.20 39.15
CA ALA A 302 1.14 -5.27 38.28
C ALA A 302 1.11 -3.81 38.79
N ASN A 303 1.08 -3.63 40.12
CA ASN A 303 1.00 -2.34 40.79
C ASN A 303 2.36 -1.71 41.12
N THR A 304 3.48 -2.36 40.80
CA THR A 304 4.83 -1.86 41.12
C THR A 304 5.72 -1.68 39.89
N VAL A 305 5.17 -1.85 38.68
CA VAL A 305 5.93 -1.73 37.43
C VAL A 305 6.40 -0.28 37.24
N ARG A 306 7.70 -0.07 37.43
CA ARG A 306 8.39 1.18 37.16
C ARG A 306 9.45 1.00 36.09
N PHE A 307 9.31 1.75 35.00
CA PHE A 307 10.30 1.79 33.96
C PHE A 307 11.42 2.74 34.33
N THR A 308 12.67 2.27 34.33
CA THR A 308 13.84 3.13 34.53
C THR A 308 14.87 2.86 33.46
N GLY A 309 15.73 3.84 33.17
CA GLY A 309 16.72 3.68 32.13
C GLY A 309 17.61 4.88 31.88
N THR A 310 18.30 4.86 30.74
CA THR A 310 19.13 5.97 30.26
C THR A 310 18.79 6.36 28.83
N ALA A 311 18.89 7.64 28.49
CA ALA A 311 18.66 8.22 27.18
C ALA A 311 19.52 9.48 27.00
N VAL A 312 20.81 9.29 26.67
CA VAL A 312 21.78 10.39 26.60
C VAL A 312 21.43 11.35 25.47
N GLY A 313 21.40 12.66 25.78
CA GLY A 313 21.07 13.72 24.83
C GLY A 313 19.57 13.96 24.60
N ALA A 314 18.71 13.19 25.26
CA ALA A 314 17.27 13.37 25.21
C ALA A 314 16.77 14.26 26.36
N VAL A 315 15.61 14.89 26.16
CA VAL A 315 14.85 15.59 27.19
C VAL A 315 13.62 14.80 27.64
N ARG A 316 13.18 13.82 26.85
CA ARG A 316 12.04 12.94 27.19
C ARG A 316 12.17 11.55 26.60
N VAL A 317 11.49 10.58 27.22
CA VAL A 317 11.23 9.23 26.69
C VAL A 317 9.73 8.99 26.64
N SER A 318 9.22 8.56 25.50
CA SER A 318 7.79 8.31 25.31
C SER A 318 7.51 6.82 25.05
N PHE A 319 6.35 6.32 25.50
CA PHE A 319 6.01 4.90 25.58
C PHE A 319 4.73 4.55 24.81
N TRP A 320 4.76 3.41 24.11
CA TRP A 320 3.64 2.83 23.36
C TRP A 320 3.50 1.35 23.64
N GLU A 321 2.28 0.85 23.58
CA GLU A 321 1.97 -0.57 23.60
C GLU A 321 0.83 -0.81 22.62
N GLU A 322 0.97 -1.83 21.76
CA GLU A 322 -0.02 -2.16 20.72
C GLU A 322 -0.40 -0.96 19.82
N GLY A 323 0.56 -0.05 19.59
CA GLY A 323 0.34 1.18 18.81
C GLY A 323 -0.38 2.29 19.56
N LYS A 324 -0.81 2.08 20.81
CA LYS A 324 -1.43 3.11 21.66
C LYS A 324 -0.38 3.81 22.50
N TYR A 325 -0.45 5.14 22.55
CA TYR A 325 0.38 5.94 23.44
C TYR A 325 0.03 5.63 24.90
N ARG A 326 1.07 5.48 25.74
CA ARG A 326 0.93 5.15 27.17
C ARG A 326 1.38 6.26 28.09
N GLY A 327 2.26 7.14 27.63
CA GLY A 327 2.78 8.25 28.43
C GLY A 327 4.19 8.64 28.03
N THR A 328 4.76 9.57 28.79
CA THR A 328 6.12 10.06 28.63
C THR A 328 6.76 10.28 30.00
N ALA A 329 8.09 10.24 30.04
CA ALA A 329 8.88 10.65 31.20
C ALA A 329 9.94 11.68 30.79
N PRO A 330 10.21 12.69 31.65
CA PRO A 330 11.33 13.58 31.46
C PRO A 330 12.65 12.82 31.62
N VAL A 331 13.67 13.25 30.88
CA VAL A 331 15.04 12.76 31.00
C VAL A 331 15.86 13.81 31.74
N ALA A 332 16.53 13.41 32.81
CA ALA A 332 17.40 14.27 33.58
C ALA A 332 18.68 14.63 32.79
N PRO A 333 19.42 15.69 33.16
CA PRO A 333 20.65 16.09 32.47
C PRO A 333 21.74 15.01 32.38
N ASP A 334 21.76 14.06 33.32
CA ASP A 334 22.67 12.90 33.32
C ASP A 334 22.19 11.76 32.39
N GLY A 335 21.06 11.96 31.71
CA GLY A 335 20.43 11.00 30.80
C GLY A 335 19.53 9.97 31.51
N THR A 336 19.36 10.03 32.84
CA THR A 336 18.48 9.09 33.55
C THR A 336 17.01 9.46 33.40
N TRP A 337 16.14 8.46 33.42
CA TRP A 337 14.69 8.67 33.35
C TRP A 337 13.96 7.58 34.14
N SER A 338 12.77 7.93 34.63
CA SER A 338 11.85 7.04 35.34
C SER A 338 10.41 7.32 34.93
N TRP A 339 9.65 6.27 34.66
CA TRP A 339 8.24 6.34 34.28
C TRP A 339 7.43 5.26 34.99
N GLU A 340 6.27 5.63 35.51
CA GLU A 340 5.30 4.70 36.08
C GLU A 340 3.88 5.12 35.66
N ARG A 341 2.96 4.15 35.65
CA ARG A 341 1.54 4.42 35.38
C ARG A 341 0.82 4.72 36.69
N THR A 342 -0.22 5.54 36.59
CA THR A 342 -1.17 5.76 37.70
C THR A 342 -2.00 4.51 37.98
N ASP A 343 -2.37 3.77 36.93
CA ASP A 343 -3.11 2.52 37.04
C ASP A 343 -2.20 1.29 36.96
N PRO A 344 -2.47 0.23 37.75
CA PRO A 344 -1.79 -1.04 37.63
C PRO A 344 -1.86 -1.63 36.22
N TRP A 345 -0.83 -2.39 35.85
CA TRP A 345 -0.81 -3.11 34.59
C TRP A 345 -1.80 -4.28 34.61
N PRO A 346 -2.54 -4.54 33.51
CA PRO A 346 -3.30 -5.78 33.38
C PRO A 346 -2.41 -7.00 33.59
N LYS A 347 -2.94 -8.10 34.10
CA LYS A 347 -2.15 -9.34 34.24
C LYS A 347 -1.82 -9.92 32.86
N GLY A 348 -0.56 -10.26 32.63
CA GLY A 348 -0.14 -10.90 31.39
C GLY A 348 1.16 -10.35 30.82
N LYS A 349 1.47 -10.75 29.58
CA LYS A 349 2.67 -10.31 28.86
C LYS A 349 2.40 -8.98 28.18
N HIS A 350 3.33 -8.04 28.37
CA HIS A 350 3.31 -6.71 27.79
C HIS A 350 4.54 -6.51 26.92
N VAL A 351 4.37 -5.82 25.78
CA VAL A 351 5.46 -5.43 24.87
C VAL A 351 5.38 -3.92 24.70
N VAL A 352 6.31 -3.22 25.34
CA VAL A 352 6.37 -1.76 25.36
C VAL A 352 7.46 -1.28 24.41
N ARG A 353 7.08 -0.38 23.52
CA ARG A 353 7.98 0.31 22.59
C ARG A 353 8.19 1.74 23.06
N LEU A 354 9.42 2.22 22.98
CA LEU A 354 9.76 3.57 23.41
C LEU A 354 10.79 4.23 22.49
N PHE A 355 10.83 5.55 22.51
CA PHE A 355 11.94 6.35 21.97
C PHE A 355 12.22 7.53 22.86
N ALA A 356 13.40 8.11 22.69
CA ALA A 356 13.75 9.36 23.32
C ALA A 356 13.72 10.51 22.30
N ALA A 357 13.43 11.72 22.76
CA ALA A 357 13.46 12.92 21.95
C ALA A 357 14.31 14.02 22.60
N ASP A 358 15.03 14.80 21.79
CA ASP A 358 15.80 15.96 22.24
C ASP A 358 14.94 17.24 22.29
N ALA A 359 15.54 18.36 22.69
CA ALA A 359 14.86 19.66 22.83
C ALA A 359 14.32 20.21 21.49
N ASN A 360 14.83 19.74 20.36
CA ASN A 360 14.40 20.15 19.02
C ASN A 360 13.43 19.13 18.40
N ASN A 361 12.89 18.20 19.21
CA ASN A 361 12.01 17.11 18.80
C ASN A 361 12.63 16.09 17.82
N TYR A 362 13.96 16.07 17.68
CA TYR A 362 14.59 14.93 17.02
C TYR A 362 14.41 13.68 17.89
N GLN A 363 14.22 12.54 17.27
CA GLN A 363 13.89 11.28 17.91
C GLN A 363 14.99 10.25 17.70
N THR A 364 15.16 9.36 18.68
CA THR A 364 15.95 8.15 18.53
C THR A 364 15.18 7.12 17.69
N LYS A 365 15.90 6.10 17.19
CA LYS A 365 15.24 4.84 16.81
C LYS A 365 14.49 4.25 18.03
N ARG A 366 13.50 3.39 17.77
CA ARG A 366 12.67 2.77 18.82
C ARG A 366 13.45 1.64 19.54
N SER A 367 13.25 1.53 20.84
CA SER A 367 13.59 0.38 21.69
C SER A 367 12.32 -0.39 22.04
N GLU A 368 12.45 -1.69 22.28
CA GLU A 368 11.35 -2.56 22.70
C GLU A 368 11.78 -3.34 23.93
N VAL A 369 10.87 -3.45 24.90
CA VAL A 369 11.04 -4.23 26.11
C VAL A 369 9.76 -5.03 26.36
N ALA A 370 9.91 -6.32 26.64
CA ALA A 370 8.81 -7.19 27.00
C ALA A 370 8.93 -7.60 28.47
N PHE A 371 7.84 -7.59 29.21
CA PHE A 371 7.79 -8.04 30.60
C PHE A 371 6.44 -8.71 30.89
N THR A 372 6.29 -9.37 32.04
CA THR A 372 5.05 -10.02 32.45
C THR A 372 4.56 -9.42 33.77
N ALA A 373 3.40 -8.76 33.73
CA ALA A 373 2.72 -8.29 34.94
C ALA A 373 2.06 -9.47 35.66
N VAL A 374 2.43 -9.67 36.93
CA VAL A 374 1.85 -10.69 37.82
C VAL A 374 0.94 -10.07 38.86
N GLU A 375 0.40 -10.88 39.77
CA GLU A 375 -0.57 -10.45 40.79
C GLU A 375 -0.08 -9.23 41.57
N PRO A 376 -0.93 -8.21 41.82
CA PRO A 376 -0.56 -7.07 42.66
C PRO A 376 -0.19 -7.52 44.07
N VAL A 377 0.81 -6.88 44.66
CA VAL A 377 1.17 -7.10 46.06
C VAL A 377 0.68 -5.89 46.86
N TYR A 378 -0.22 -6.09 47.81
CA TYR A 378 -0.65 -5.08 48.77
C TYR A 378 -0.02 -5.40 50.13
N GLU A 379 0.73 -4.46 50.71
CA GLU A 379 1.15 -4.60 52.10
C GLU A 379 -0.07 -4.52 53.03
N ALA A 380 -0.15 -5.42 54.00
CA ALA A 380 -1.21 -5.40 55.00
C ALA A 380 -1.10 -4.14 55.85
N ALA A 381 -2.17 -3.33 55.89
CA ALA A 381 -2.24 -2.18 56.78
C ALA A 381 -2.00 -2.61 58.25
N PRO A 382 -1.27 -1.85 59.06
CA PRO A 382 -1.05 -2.19 60.45
C PRO A 382 -2.39 -2.28 61.19
N ALA A 383 -2.59 -3.38 61.92
CA ALA A 383 -3.79 -3.59 62.72
C ALA A 383 -3.91 -2.47 63.77
N TYR A 384 -5.00 -1.71 63.70
CA TYR A 384 -5.35 -0.72 64.71
C TYR A 384 -5.79 -1.45 65.99
N GLU A 385 -5.01 -1.38 67.07
CA GLU A 385 -5.45 -1.83 68.39
C GLU A 385 -6.47 -0.82 68.96
N PRO A 386 -7.64 -1.26 69.45
CA PRO A 386 -8.64 -0.36 70.02
C PRO A 386 -8.21 0.10 71.43
N VAL A 387 -8.10 1.41 71.63
CA VAL A 387 -7.91 2.03 72.95
C VAL A 387 -9.22 1.93 73.76
N PRO A 388 -9.20 1.58 75.07
CA PRO A 388 -10.43 1.45 75.87
C PRO A 388 -11.02 2.81 76.22
N GLN A 389 -12.34 2.97 76.04
CA GLN A 389 -13.11 4.14 76.46
C GLN A 389 -13.38 4.13 77.97
N PRO A 390 -13.22 5.28 78.68
CA PRO A 390 -13.88 5.54 79.95
C PRO A 390 -15.17 6.37 79.79
N SER A 391 -16.16 6.07 80.63
CA SER A 391 -17.52 6.59 80.56
C SER A 391 -17.79 7.82 81.46
N MET A 392 -18.23 8.92 80.83
CA MET A 392 -19.17 10.01 81.24
C MET A 392 -18.81 10.88 82.49
N PRO A 393 -19.32 12.13 82.67
CA PRO A 393 -20.54 12.76 82.09
C PRO A 393 -20.43 14.24 81.62
N VAL A 394 -21.50 14.71 80.96
CA VAL A 394 -21.70 16.05 80.35
C VAL A 394 -22.03 17.14 81.40
N PRO A 395 -21.62 18.42 81.22
CA PRO A 395 -22.63 19.48 81.04
C PRO A 395 -22.25 20.60 80.05
N GLN A 396 -23.26 21.45 79.80
CA GLN A 396 -23.48 22.43 78.73
C GLN A 396 -22.56 23.69 78.78
N SER A 397 -22.20 24.24 77.60
CA SER A 397 -22.56 25.61 77.14
C SER A 397 -21.62 26.10 76.01
N SER A 398 -22.22 26.43 74.87
CA SER A 398 -21.90 27.50 73.90
C SER A 398 -20.46 28.05 73.75
N VAL A 399 -19.78 27.79 72.62
CA VAL A 399 -19.16 28.74 71.62
C VAL A 399 -18.76 27.93 70.34
N PRO A 400 -18.38 28.57 69.21
CA PRO A 400 -19.15 28.68 67.98
C PRO A 400 -18.91 27.54 66.95
N THR A 401 -19.84 27.43 66.02
CA THR A 401 -19.86 26.50 64.88
C THR A 401 -18.56 26.55 64.05
N PRO A 402 -17.87 25.42 63.80
CA PRO A 402 -16.93 25.35 62.68
C PRO A 402 -17.75 25.33 61.39
N GLN A 403 -17.44 26.24 60.45
CA GLN A 403 -17.95 26.13 59.08
C GLN A 403 -17.64 24.73 58.52
N PRO A 404 -18.57 24.09 57.80
CA PRO A 404 -18.26 22.87 57.08
C PRO A 404 -17.16 23.14 56.04
N PRO A 405 -16.27 22.16 55.76
CA PRO A 405 -15.27 22.31 54.71
C PRO A 405 -15.99 22.59 53.39
N VAL A 406 -15.55 23.65 52.70
CA VAL A 406 -16.02 23.98 51.36
C VAL A 406 -15.75 22.76 50.48
N PRO A 407 -16.74 22.21 49.76
CA PRO A 407 -16.50 21.08 48.86
C PRO A 407 -15.48 21.50 47.81
N ALA A 408 -14.46 20.67 47.57
CA ALA A 408 -13.49 20.87 46.50
C ALA A 408 -14.26 20.96 45.17
N GLN A 409 -14.28 22.14 44.57
CA GLN A 409 -14.92 22.34 43.28
C GLN A 409 -14.03 21.68 42.22
N HIS A 410 -14.60 20.74 41.46
CA HIS A 410 -13.90 20.18 40.30
C HIS A 410 -13.74 21.28 39.24
N LEU A 411 -12.49 21.66 38.95
CA LEU A 411 -12.16 22.55 37.84
C LEU A 411 -12.54 21.89 36.52
N VAL A 412 -13.27 22.62 35.67
CA VAL A 412 -13.65 22.18 34.33
C VAL A 412 -13.01 23.12 33.32
N LEU A 413 -12.28 22.56 32.36
CA LEU A 413 -11.73 23.27 31.22
C LEU A 413 -12.48 22.87 29.95
N THR A 414 -12.97 23.86 29.21
CA THR A 414 -13.54 23.68 27.87
C THR A 414 -12.74 24.51 26.87
N VAL A 415 -12.30 23.89 25.78
CA VAL A 415 -11.65 24.56 24.64
C VAL A 415 -12.67 24.64 23.50
N THR A 416 -12.94 25.85 23.01
CA THR A 416 -13.91 26.10 21.94
C THR A 416 -13.23 26.45 20.61
N VAL A 417 -11.99 26.91 20.66
CA VAL A 417 -11.17 27.22 19.47
C VAL A 417 -9.75 26.67 19.70
N PRO A 418 -9.18 25.94 18.74
CA PRO A 418 -9.87 25.28 17.63
C PRO A 418 -10.89 24.24 18.12
N ALA A 419 -11.92 23.96 17.32
CA ALA A 419 -12.79 22.81 17.55
C ALA A 419 -12.00 21.51 17.27
N ALA A 420 -12.39 20.40 17.91
CA ALA A 420 -11.73 19.12 17.69
C ALA A 420 -11.75 18.72 16.20
N HIS A 421 -10.57 18.40 15.67
CA HIS A 421 -10.28 18.09 14.26
C HIS A 421 -10.55 19.23 13.27
N GLN A 422 -10.64 20.48 13.74
CA GLN A 422 -10.79 21.63 12.85
C GLN A 422 -9.56 21.80 11.96
N GLN A 423 -9.80 22.15 10.69
CA GLN A 423 -8.75 22.60 9.79
C GLN A 423 -8.55 24.12 9.94
N VAL A 424 -7.35 24.54 10.30
CA VAL A 424 -7.01 25.95 10.58
C VAL A 424 -6.10 26.49 9.47
N PRO A 425 -6.60 27.37 8.58
CA PRO A 425 -5.80 27.99 7.54
C PRO A 425 -5.04 29.22 8.05
N GLY A 426 -3.86 29.48 7.48
CA GLY A 426 -3.10 30.71 7.72
C GLY A 426 -1.87 30.54 8.62
N PRO A 427 -1.14 31.62 8.93
CA PRO A 427 0.17 31.53 9.57
C PRO A 427 0.12 31.28 11.08
N GLY A 428 -1.02 31.50 11.76
CA GLY A 428 -1.15 31.40 13.21
C GLY A 428 -2.33 30.54 13.65
N VAL A 429 -2.22 29.97 14.85
CA VAL A 429 -3.28 29.21 15.52
C VAL A 429 -3.52 29.84 16.89
N GLY A 430 -4.74 30.28 17.16
CA GLY A 430 -5.16 30.81 18.46
C GLY A 430 -6.07 29.84 19.20
N PHE A 431 -6.05 29.90 20.53
CA PHE A 431 -6.87 29.08 21.41
C PHE A 431 -7.83 29.94 22.22
N ALA A 432 -9.05 29.45 22.43
CA ALA A 432 -10.03 30.12 23.29
C ALA A 432 -10.97 29.10 23.96
N GLY A 433 -11.51 29.49 25.11
CA GLY A 433 -12.43 28.64 25.85
C GLY A 433 -12.91 29.22 27.17
N TYR A 434 -13.38 28.33 28.04
CA TYR A 434 -13.95 28.64 29.35
C TYR A 434 -13.36 27.74 30.43
N ALA A 435 -13.00 28.32 31.57
CA ALA A 435 -12.49 27.64 32.77
C ALA A 435 -12.92 28.37 34.06
N PRO A 436 -14.20 28.34 34.45
CA PRO A 436 -14.67 29.02 35.67
C PRO A 436 -13.93 28.54 36.92
N GLY A 437 -13.48 29.48 37.76
CA GLY A 437 -12.75 29.19 38.99
C GLY A 437 -11.24 28.96 38.83
N ALA A 438 -10.75 28.85 37.59
CA ALA A 438 -9.32 28.84 37.30
C ALA A 438 -8.74 30.25 37.25
N VAL A 439 -7.44 30.38 37.50
CA VAL A 439 -6.67 31.62 37.31
C VAL A 439 -5.77 31.56 36.07
N ARG A 440 -5.44 30.36 35.60
CA ARG A 440 -4.58 30.16 34.43
C ARG A 440 -4.94 28.87 33.68
N VAL A 441 -4.68 28.85 32.37
CA VAL A 441 -4.68 27.65 31.53
C VAL A 441 -3.27 27.42 31.00
N ASP A 442 -2.74 26.22 31.19
CA ASP A 442 -1.43 25.79 30.70
C ASP A 442 -1.62 24.89 29.46
N PHE A 443 -0.86 25.15 28.39
CA PHE A 443 -0.94 24.45 27.11
C PHE A 443 0.30 23.63 26.85
N HIS A 444 0.11 22.42 26.36
CA HIS A 444 1.15 21.47 26.04
C HIS A 444 0.92 20.82 24.68
N GLU A 445 1.97 20.44 23.98
CA GLU A 445 1.87 19.58 22.79
C GLU A 445 3.00 18.56 22.82
N GLY A 446 2.66 17.29 22.68
CA GLY A 446 3.63 16.20 22.78
C GLY A 446 4.38 16.18 24.13
N GLY A 447 3.77 16.72 25.19
CA GLY A 447 4.32 16.84 26.54
C GLY A 447 5.23 18.06 26.78
N ALA A 448 5.51 18.91 25.79
CA ALA A 448 6.26 20.15 25.99
C ALA A 448 5.31 21.29 26.38
N ALA A 449 5.67 22.08 27.39
CA ALA A 449 4.93 23.30 27.73
C ALA A 449 5.08 24.30 26.57
N LEU A 450 3.96 24.65 25.95
CA LEU A 450 3.91 25.66 24.91
C LEU A 450 3.82 27.05 25.53
N GLY A 451 2.97 27.20 26.53
CA GLY A 451 2.75 28.47 27.20
C GLY A 451 1.55 28.42 28.11
N ALA A 452 1.18 29.57 28.64
CA ALA A 452 0.04 29.72 29.52
C ALA A 452 -0.70 31.02 29.23
N CYS A 453 -1.99 31.06 29.56
CA CYS A 453 -2.77 32.29 29.53
C CYS A 453 -3.57 32.46 30.83
N GLU A 454 -3.77 33.71 31.23
CA GLU A 454 -4.62 34.03 32.37
C GLU A 454 -6.11 33.81 32.02
N VAL A 455 -6.86 33.38 33.03
CA VAL A 455 -8.32 33.24 32.94
C VAL A 455 -8.96 34.51 33.51
N ARG A 456 -9.87 35.11 32.77
CA ARG A 456 -10.58 36.32 33.21
C ARG A 456 -11.56 36.00 34.34
N PRO A 457 -11.98 36.99 35.14
CA PRO A 457 -12.94 36.78 36.23
C PRO A 457 -14.28 36.16 35.81
N ASP A 458 -14.67 36.31 34.54
CA ASP A 458 -15.87 35.68 33.98
C ASP A 458 -15.66 34.21 33.54
N GLY A 459 -14.44 33.68 33.70
CA GLY A 459 -14.06 32.32 33.32
C GLY A 459 -13.59 32.19 31.87
N SER A 460 -13.63 33.26 31.06
CA SER A 460 -13.16 33.21 29.68
C SER A 460 -11.63 33.33 29.58
N TRP A 461 -11.04 32.69 28.58
CA TRP A 461 -9.62 32.80 28.30
C TRP A 461 -9.34 32.76 26.80
N THR A 462 -8.24 33.38 26.41
CA THR A 462 -7.76 33.46 25.03
C THR A 462 -6.25 33.40 25.04
N TRP A 463 -5.66 32.58 24.17
CA TRP A 463 -4.22 32.43 24.05
C TRP A 463 -3.80 32.48 22.58
N GLU A 464 -2.93 33.44 22.27
CA GLU A 464 -2.28 33.54 20.97
C GLU A 464 -0.78 33.27 21.20
N PRO A 465 -0.26 32.13 20.71
CA PRO A 465 1.13 31.76 20.94
C PRO A 465 2.12 32.76 20.35
N GLY A 466 1.74 33.46 19.27
CA GLY A 466 2.57 34.50 18.64
C GLY A 466 3.71 33.96 17.75
N TRP A 467 3.80 32.63 17.58
CA TRP A 467 4.69 31.98 16.62
C TRP A 467 3.91 31.29 15.49
N PRO A 468 4.53 31.12 14.32
CA PRO A 468 3.93 30.34 13.24
C PRO A 468 3.91 28.85 13.57
N TRP A 469 2.82 28.17 13.23
CA TRP A 469 2.67 26.72 13.38
C TRP A 469 3.08 26.01 12.10
N ASN A 470 3.73 24.84 12.24
CA ASN A 470 4.09 23.98 11.12
C ASN A 470 2.84 23.40 10.46
N ASP A 471 2.88 23.11 9.16
CA ASP A 471 1.76 22.45 8.49
C ASP A 471 1.62 21.00 8.95
N GLY A 472 0.37 20.54 9.08
CA GLY A 472 0.05 19.16 9.44
C GLY A 472 -0.84 19.03 10.68
N ASP A 473 -0.96 17.81 11.16
CA ASP A 473 -1.79 17.48 12.32
C ASP A 473 -1.09 17.86 13.63
N HIS A 474 -1.86 18.49 14.50
CA HIS A 474 -1.47 18.96 15.82
C HIS A 474 -2.37 18.36 16.89
N PHE A 475 -1.79 18.16 18.08
CA PHE A 475 -2.48 17.59 19.23
C PHE A 475 -2.06 18.35 20.48
N VAL A 476 -2.82 19.40 20.78
CA VAL A 476 -2.58 20.24 21.96
C VAL A 476 -3.40 19.71 23.13
N GLU A 477 -2.78 19.66 24.30
CA GLU A 477 -3.38 19.28 25.57
C GLU A 477 -3.37 20.49 26.49
N ALA A 478 -4.48 20.79 27.17
CA ALA A 478 -4.58 21.93 28.06
C ALA A 478 -5.12 21.52 29.44
N ILE A 479 -4.68 22.24 30.49
CA ILE A 479 -5.18 22.09 31.86
C ILE A 479 -5.46 23.46 32.47
N ALA A 480 -6.51 23.54 33.29
CA ALA A 480 -6.82 24.73 34.07
C ALA A 480 -6.28 24.59 35.50
N VAL A 481 -5.75 25.68 36.04
CA VAL A 481 -5.17 25.75 37.40
C VAL A 481 -5.87 26.85 38.18
N ASP A 482 -6.33 26.56 39.40
CA ASP A 482 -6.89 27.57 40.31
C ASP A 482 -5.83 28.28 41.17
N ALA A 483 -6.26 29.25 41.97
CA ALA A 483 -5.38 30.03 42.86
C ALA A 483 -4.72 29.18 43.97
N LEU A 484 -5.23 27.98 44.24
CA LEU A 484 -4.73 27.05 45.26
C LEU A 484 -3.81 25.96 44.66
N GLY A 485 -3.66 25.93 43.34
CA GLY A 485 -2.84 24.95 42.62
C GLY A 485 -3.56 23.64 42.27
N ASN A 486 -4.89 23.58 42.43
CA ASN A 486 -5.65 22.43 41.94
C ASN A 486 -5.72 22.46 40.41
N VAL A 487 -5.76 21.29 39.78
CA VAL A 487 -5.76 21.13 38.32
C VAL A 487 -7.02 20.45 37.81
N SER A 488 -7.49 20.84 36.62
CA SER A 488 -8.53 20.10 35.89
C SER A 488 -7.99 18.82 35.26
N PRO A 489 -8.86 17.90 34.81
CA PRO A 489 -8.49 16.91 33.80
C PRO A 489 -7.92 17.58 32.53
N TRP A 490 -7.10 16.84 31.78
CA TRP A 490 -6.56 17.29 30.51
C TRP A 490 -7.64 17.38 29.43
N ALA A 491 -7.68 18.50 28.72
CA ALA A 491 -8.50 18.70 27.54
C ALA A 491 -7.65 18.52 26.28
N ALA A 492 -7.99 17.54 25.45
CA ALA A 492 -7.33 17.30 24.16
C ALA A 492 -7.96 18.13 23.04
N VAL A 493 -7.11 18.77 22.24
CA VAL A 493 -7.46 19.68 21.16
C VAL A 493 -6.72 19.25 19.89
N PRO A 494 -7.19 18.18 19.20
CA PRO A 494 -6.64 17.82 17.90
C PRO A 494 -7.08 18.85 16.85
N PHE A 495 -6.19 19.28 15.96
CA PHE A 495 -6.53 20.13 14.81
C PHE A 495 -5.49 19.94 13.69
N THR A 496 -5.82 20.34 12.45
CA THR A 496 -4.87 20.27 11.32
C THR A 496 -4.54 21.69 10.87
N LYS A 497 -3.28 22.08 10.94
CA LYS A 497 -2.82 23.36 10.38
C LYS A 497 -2.59 23.18 8.88
N LEU A 498 -3.28 23.98 8.08
CA LEU A 498 -3.08 24.03 6.63
C LEU A 498 -2.09 25.14 6.28
N GLY A 499 -1.18 24.83 5.35
CA GLY A 499 -0.34 25.85 4.74
C GLY A 499 -1.17 26.97 4.12
N ALA A 500 -0.59 28.16 3.97
CA ALA A 500 -1.22 29.18 3.16
C ALA A 500 -1.50 28.58 1.79
N TYR A 501 -2.77 28.52 1.37
CA TYR A 501 -3.12 28.15 0.01
C TYR A 501 -2.20 28.94 -0.92
N PRO A 502 -1.37 28.32 -1.77
CA PRO A 502 -0.92 29.03 -2.94
C PRO A 502 -2.21 29.43 -3.64
N VAL A 503 -2.46 30.74 -3.75
CA VAL A 503 -3.41 31.25 -4.74
C VAL A 503 -2.95 30.57 -6.04
N PRO A 504 -3.74 29.68 -6.65
CA PRO A 504 -3.38 29.21 -7.98
C PRO A 504 -3.26 30.48 -8.80
N ALA A 505 -2.10 30.70 -9.42
CA ALA A 505 -1.96 31.75 -10.40
C ALA A 505 -3.18 31.63 -11.33
N GLN A 506 -3.98 32.70 -11.37
CA GLN A 506 -4.89 32.87 -12.49
C GLN A 506 -4.05 32.76 -13.75
N ASP A 507 -4.66 32.15 -14.77
CA ASP A 507 -4.13 31.91 -16.12
C ASP A 507 -3.40 30.55 -16.24
N VAL A 508 -3.83 29.57 -17.02
CA VAL A 508 -4.56 29.60 -18.30
C VAL A 508 -5.34 28.28 -18.45
N TYR A 509 -6.67 28.39 -18.53
CA TYR A 509 -7.48 27.47 -19.34
C TYR A 509 -7.07 27.67 -20.80
N PHE A 510 -6.56 26.66 -21.49
CA PHE A 510 -6.86 26.47 -22.91
C PHE A 510 -6.74 24.99 -23.28
N ASN A 511 -7.91 24.38 -23.37
CA ASN A 511 -8.17 23.22 -24.19
C ASN A 511 -8.45 23.76 -25.61
N SER A 512 -7.64 23.42 -26.61
CA SER A 512 -8.03 23.51 -28.02
C SER A 512 -7.08 22.73 -28.94
N VAL A 513 -7.59 21.62 -29.47
CA VAL A 513 -7.40 21.08 -30.83
C VAL A 513 -5.98 20.70 -31.28
N TYR A 514 -5.68 19.40 -31.33
CA TYR A 514 -5.59 18.56 -32.55
C TYR A 514 -5.23 17.12 -32.18
#